data_AF-A0A3M7P2W2-F1
#
_entry.id   AF-A0A3M7P2W2-F1
#
_cell.length_a   1.000
_cell.length_b   1.000
_cell.length_c   1.000
_cell.angle_alpha   90.00
_cell.angle_beta   90.00
_cell.angle_gamma   90.00
#
_symmetry.space_group_name_H-M   'P 1'
#
loop_
_entity.id
_entity.type
_entity.pdbx_description
1 polymer ?
#
loop_
_entity_poly.entity_id
_entity_poly.type
_entity_poly.pdbx_seq_one_letter_code
_entity_poly.pdbx_strand_id
1 'polypeptide(L)'
;MAAVNKGMGKIVDGILRYQKTIKAEILPIFREILDKPSPKMAIVTGIDSRIVVSRLLQAQPGTFFLIRSPGGFIPKFESSENSVASGTPAALELACVNNSANTIVVFGHSNSRPINMLYDMKDKLDYHATDNSSALKKWLILNGSDSVTKFKEFEKSGFNKCLTFSEGHPNE
;
A
#
# COMPACT_ATOMS: atom_id res chain seq x y z
N MET A 1 16.76 13.72 28.75
CA MET A 1 17.89 13.15 27.98
C MET A 1 17.92 11.60 27.90
N ALA A 2 17.04 10.82 28.54
CA ALA A 2 17.19 9.35 28.63
C ALA A 2 16.36 8.48 27.66
N ALA A 3 15.36 9.02 26.95
CA ALA A 3 14.46 8.22 26.10
C ALA A 3 14.88 8.12 24.62
N VAL A 4 15.75 9.02 24.15
CA VAL A 4 16.17 9.09 22.73
C VAL A 4 17.13 7.95 22.35
N ASN A 5 17.73 7.26 23.33
CA ASN A 5 18.86 6.37 23.07
C ASN A 5 18.50 4.88 22.82
N LYS A 6 17.28 4.43 23.17
CA LYS A 6 16.93 2.99 23.15
C LYS A 6 16.41 2.50 21.80
N GLY A 7 15.72 3.37 21.04
CA GLY A 7 15.17 3.05 19.72
C GLY A 7 16.25 3.05 18.63
N MET A 8 17.06 4.11 18.59
CA MET A 8 18.16 4.23 17.63
C MET A 8 19.21 3.13 17.82
N GLY A 9 19.55 2.79 19.08
CA GLY A 9 20.46 1.69 19.39
C GLY A 9 20.01 0.36 18.77
N LYS A 10 18.71 0.02 18.86
CA LYS A 10 18.18 -1.20 18.24
C LYS A 10 18.30 -1.24 16.72
N ILE A 11 18.13 -0.09 16.05
CA ILE A 11 18.28 0.03 14.59
C ILE A 11 19.73 -0.19 14.21
N VAL A 12 20.65 0.52 14.87
CA VAL A 12 22.11 0.40 14.63
C VAL A 12 22.58 -1.03 14.90
N ASP A 13 22.21 -1.62 16.03
CA ASP A 13 22.54 -3.00 16.35
C ASP A 13 21.98 -3.99 15.33
N GLY A 14 20.78 -3.71 14.80
CA GLY A 14 20.15 -4.48 13.73
C GLY A 14 20.98 -4.46 12.44
N ILE A 15 21.43 -3.29 12.02
CA ILE A 15 22.30 -3.12 10.84
C ILE A 15 23.63 -3.84 11.05
N LEU A 16 24.26 -3.68 12.22
CA LEU A 16 25.51 -4.35 12.55
C LEU A 16 25.36 -5.87 12.55
N ARG A 17 24.24 -6.40 13.08
CA ARG A 17 23.93 -7.83 13.00
C ARG A 17 23.74 -8.29 11.55
N TYR A 18 22.97 -7.57 10.73
CA TYR A 18 22.79 -7.89 9.31
C TYR A 18 24.14 -8.00 8.59
N GLN A 19 25.04 -7.03 8.80
CA GLN A 19 26.36 -7.03 8.18
C GLN A 19 27.21 -8.25 8.58
N LYS A 20 27.11 -8.70 9.84
CA LYS A 20 27.89 -9.82 10.36
C LYS A 20 27.31 -11.20 10.03
N THR A 21 26.00 -11.31 9.82
CA THR A 21 25.30 -12.61 9.79
C THR A 21 24.60 -12.92 8.47
N ILE A 22 23.89 -11.95 7.88
CA ILE A 22 22.99 -12.20 6.74
C ILE A 22 23.60 -11.69 5.42
N LYS A 23 24.44 -10.65 5.48
CA LYS A 23 24.97 -9.95 4.30
C LYS A 23 25.65 -10.89 3.29
N ALA A 24 26.43 -11.87 3.76
CA ALA A 24 27.16 -12.78 2.87
C ALA A 24 26.23 -13.65 2.00
N GLU A 25 25.06 -14.00 2.54
CA GLU A 25 24.03 -14.79 1.85
C GLU A 25 23.20 -13.94 0.89
N ILE A 26 22.83 -12.72 1.29
CA ILE A 26 21.93 -11.86 0.53
C ILE A 26 22.62 -11.08 -0.60
N LEU A 27 23.90 -10.74 -0.46
CA LEU A 27 24.61 -9.94 -1.46
C LEU A 27 24.66 -10.58 -2.87
N PRO A 28 24.92 -11.89 -3.03
CA PRO A 28 24.83 -12.55 -4.33
C PRO A 28 23.46 -12.38 -4.99
N ILE A 29 22.38 -12.54 -4.22
CA ILE A 29 20.99 -12.38 -4.69
C ILE A 29 20.76 -10.94 -5.19
N PHE A 30 21.23 -9.93 -4.45
CA PHE A 30 21.12 -8.54 -4.89
C PHE A 30 21.88 -8.26 -6.19
N ARG A 31 23.06 -8.85 -6.38
CA ARG A 31 23.82 -8.70 -7.63
C ARG A 31 23.07 -9.33 -8.80
N GLU A 32 22.52 -10.52 -8.61
CA GLU A 32 21.70 -11.18 -9.63
C GLU A 32 20.47 -10.33 -10.02
N ILE A 33 19.79 -9.75 -9.03
CA ILE A 33 18.64 -8.86 -9.27
C ILE A 33 19.04 -7.58 -10.00
N LEU A 34 20.23 -7.02 -9.73
CA LEU A 34 20.72 -5.83 -10.45
C LEU A 34 20.97 -6.13 -11.92
N ASP A 35 21.52 -7.30 -12.24
CA ASP A 35 21.80 -7.70 -13.60
C ASP A 35 20.52 -8.09 -14.38
N LYS A 36 19.54 -8.70 -13.69
CA LYS A 36 18.29 -9.20 -14.28
C LYS A 36 17.08 -8.98 -13.37
N PRO A 37 16.59 -7.74 -13.20
CA PRO A 37 15.41 -7.49 -12.41
C PRO A 37 14.18 -8.07 -13.12
N SER A 38 13.51 -9.06 -12.51
CA SER A 38 12.23 -9.58 -13.03
C SER A 38 11.19 -9.92 -11.95
N PRO A 39 10.91 -9.01 -10.99
CA PRO A 39 9.76 -9.16 -10.11
C PRO A 39 8.48 -9.28 -10.95
N LYS A 40 7.75 -10.38 -10.80
CA LYS A 40 6.52 -10.64 -11.59
C LYS A 40 5.27 -10.05 -10.97
N MET A 41 5.38 -9.54 -9.75
CA MET A 41 4.24 -9.10 -8.96
C MET A 41 4.46 -7.72 -8.35
N ALA A 42 3.40 -6.93 -8.29
CA ALA A 42 3.30 -5.74 -7.46
C ALA A 42 2.33 -6.01 -6.31
N ILE A 43 2.76 -5.72 -5.08
CA ILE A 43 1.96 -5.88 -3.88
C ILE A 43 1.64 -4.50 -3.31
N VAL A 44 0.34 -4.20 -3.17
CA VAL A 44 -0.17 -3.01 -2.47
C VAL A 44 -0.71 -3.43 -1.10
N THR A 45 -0.27 -2.75 -0.04
CA THR A 45 -0.73 -3.04 1.32
C THR A 45 -0.69 -1.83 2.26
N GLY A 46 -1.29 -1.96 3.44
CA GLY A 46 -1.27 -0.94 4.47
C GLY A 46 0.11 -0.76 5.13
N ILE A 47 0.35 0.40 5.75
CA ILE A 47 1.56 0.68 6.58
C ILE A 47 1.57 0.00 7.96
N ASP A 48 0.60 -0.88 8.25
CA ASP A 48 0.46 -1.53 9.56
C ASP A 48 1.73 -2.34 9.92
N SER A 49 2.29 -2.09 11.10
CA SER A 49 3.55 -2.68 11.55
C SER A 49 3.50 -4.19 11.75
N ARG A 50 2.29 -4.78 11.86
CA ARG A 50 2.08 -6.23 11.97
C ARG A 50 2.24 -6.93 10.62
N ILE A 51 2.10 -6.19 9.51
CA ILE A 51 2.17 -6.74 8.16
C ILE A 51 3.61 -6.70 7.66
N VAL A 52 4.19 -7.89 7.56
CA VAL A 52 5.53 -8.13 6.98
C VAL A 52 5.36 -9.09 5.82
N VAL A 53 5.01 -8.55 4.64
CA VAL A 53 4.61 -9.32 3.44
C VAL A 53 5.66 -10.37 3.04
N SER A 54 6.95 -9.99 3.01
CA SER A 54 8.02 -10.92 2.65
C SER A 54 8.08 -12.15 3.56
N ARG A 55 7.82 -11.96 4.87
CA ARG A 55 7.76 -13.05 5.84
C ARG A 55 6.49 -13.87 5.70
N LEU A 56 5.35 -13.24 5.43
CA LEU A 56 4.08 -13.95 5.23
C LEU A 56 4.14 -14.87 3.99
N LEU A 57 4.75 -14.39 2.91
CA LEU A 57 4.86 -15.13 1.65
C LEU A 57 6.12 -16.00 1.54
N GLN A 58 6.98 -16.01 2.57
CA GLN A 58 8.31 -16.66 2.52
C GLN A 58 9.11 -16.23 1.28
N ALA A 59 8.94 -14.97 0.88
CA ALA A 59 9.48 -14.44 -0.36
C ALA A 59 10.92 -13.96 -0.17
N GLN A 60 11.73 -14.20 -1.20
CA GLN A 60 13.09 -13.70 -1.29
C GLN A 60 13.13 -12.27 -1.85
N PRO A 61 14.22 -11.52 -1.67
CA PRO A 61 14.39 -10.25 -2.37
C PRO A 61 14.20 -10.40 -3.88
N GLY A 62 13.65 -9.37 -4.52
CA GLY A 62 13.38 -9.40 -5.97
C GLY A 62 12.10 -10.15 -6.38
N THR A 63 11.38 -10.78 -5.45
CA THR A 63 10.13 -11.51 -5.79
C THR A 63 9.02 -10.57 -6.28
N PHE A 64 8.87 -9.39 -5.65
CA PHE A 64 7.80 -8.45 -5.94
C PHE A 64 8.19 -7.00 -5.61
N PHE A 65 7.48 -6.05 -6.22
CA PHE A 65 7.46 -4.66 -5.75
C PHE A 65 6.51 -4.54 -4.55
N LEU A 66 6.91 -3.81 -3.50
CA LEU A 66 6.09 -3.58 -2.32
C LEU A 66 5.72 -2.10 -2.19
N ILE A 67 4.43 -1.81 -2.27
CA ILE A 67 3.85 -0.48 -2.19
C ILE A 67 3.05 -0.40 -0.90
N ARG A 68 3.37 0.57 -0.04
CA ARG A 68 2.70 0.76 1.25
C ARG A 68 2.12 2.16 1.38
N SER A 69 0.83 2.24 1.69
CA SER A 69 0.13 3.51 1.94
C SER A 69 -0.81 3.37 3.15
N PRO A 70 -1.23 4.48 3.81
CA PRO A 70 -2.26 4.41 4.83
C PRO A 70 -3.54 3.79 4.26
N GLY A 71 -3.97 2.66 4.82
CA GLY A 71 -5.14 1.90 4.34
C GLY A 71 -4.89 0.98 3.15
N GLY A 72 -3.72 1.07 2.49
CA GLY A 72 -3.41 0.26 1.31
C GLY A 72 -4.26 0.61 0.09
N PHE A 73 -4.71 1.87 -0.02
CA PHE A 73 -5.53 2.32 -1.14
C PHE A 73 -4.71 2.42 -2.43
N ILE A 74 -5.40 2.18 -3.54
CA ILE A 74 -4.94 2.46 -4.90
C ILE A 74 -5.76 3.66 -5.41
N PRO A 75 -5.20 4.88 -5.35
CA PRO A 75 -5.83 6.07 -5.92
C PRO A 75 -6.04 5.91 -7.42
N LYS A 76 -7.13 6.47 -7.94
CA LYS A 76 -7.25 6.73 -9.38
C LYS A 76 -6.19 7.74 -9.80
N PHE A 77 -5.57 7.52 -10.95
CA PHE A 77 -4.69 8.51 -11.56
C PHE A 77 -5.53 9.43 -12.46
N GLU A 78 -5.37 10.73 -12.28
CA GLU A 78 -5.96 11.74 -13.16
C GLU A 78 -4.82 12.47 -13.88
N SER A 79 -4.93 12.65 -15.19
CA SER A 79 -3.90 13.33 -16.01
C SER A 79 -4.10 14.85 -16.11
N SER A 80 -5.03 15.42 -15.33
CA SER A 80 -5.32 16.85 -15.35
C SER A 80 -4.17 17.67 -14.76
N GLU A 81 -3.99 18.91 -15.23
CA GLU A 81 -2.93 19.81 -14.74
C GLU A 81 -3.01 20.11 -13.24
N ASN A 82 -4.19 19.93 -12.65
CA ASN A 82 -4.45 20.11 -11.21
C ASN A 82 -4.40 18.81 -10.41
N SER A 83 -4.06 17.68 -11.04
CA SER A 83 -3.96 16.39 -10.37
C SER A 83 -2.77 16.37 -9.40
N VAL A 84 -2.96 15.75 -8.25
CA VAL A 84 -1.90 15.56 -7.27
C VAL A 84 -1.20 14.24 -7.56
N ALA A 85 0.08 14.30 -7.93
CA ALA A 85 0.90 13.12 -8.09
C ALA A 85 0.90 12.27 -6.80
N SER A 86 0.53 11.00 -6.93
CA SER A 86 0.50 10.04 -5.82
C SER A 86 1.51 8.92 -6.03
N GLY A 87 2.17 8.52 -4.94
CA GLY A 87 3.22 7.49 -5.00
C GLY A 87 2.71 6.11 -5.39
N THR A 88 1.43 5.78 -5.15
CA THR A 88 0.89 4.45 -5.47
C THR A 88 0.72 4.23 -6.98
N PRO A 89 0.04 5.13 -7.74
CA PRO A 89 -0.01 5.03 -9.21
C PRO A 89 1.39 5.04 -9.85
N ALA A 90 2.28 5.95 -9.42
CA ALA A 90 3.65 6.02 -9.96
C ALA A 90 4.44 4.72 -9.71
N ALA A 91 4.29 4.10 -8.53
CA ALA A 91 4.94 2.83 -8.23
C ALA A 91 4.33 1.65 -9.02
N LEU A 92 3.02 1.67 -9.29
CA LEU A 92 2.37 0.68 -10.15
C LEU A 92 2.78 0.82 -11.61
N GLU A 93 2.95 2.05 -12.11
CA GLU A 93 3.50 2.32 -13.45
C GLU A 93 4.92 1.75 -13.56
N LEU A 94 5.81 2.08 -12.61
CA LEU A 94 7.16 1.53 -12.57
C LEU A 94 7.13 -0.02 -12.55
N ALA A 95 6.27 -0.61 -11.74
CA ALA A 95 6.21 -2.06 -11.59
C ALA A 95 5.67 -2.75 -12.86
N CYS A 96 4.53 -2.30 -13.37
CA CYS A 96 3.79 -3.00 -14.42
C CYS A 96 4.26 -2.58 -15.81
N VAL A 97 4.45 -1.28 -16.06
CA VAL A 97 4.81 -0.75 -17.37
C VAL A 97 6.32 -0.85 -17.59
N ASN A 98 7.13 -0.34 -16.67
CA ASN A 98 8.58 -0.31 -16.87
C ASN A 98 9.28 -1.63 -16.54
N ASN A 99 8.70 -2.46 -15.65
CA ASN A 99 9.32 -3.71 -15.20
C ASN A 99 8.49 -4.97 -15.49
N SER A 100 7.38 -4.84 -16.22
CA SER A 100 6.57 -5.97 -16.70
C SER A 100 6.03 -6.90 -15.58
N ALA A 101 5.77 -6.36 -14.38
CA ALA A 101 4.97 -7.06 -13.40
C ALA A 101 3.56 -7.27 -13.96
N ASN A 102 3.13 -8.53 -14.03
CA ASN A 102 1.87 -8.91 -14.68
C ASN A 102 0.79 -9.30 -13.66
N THR A 103 1.12 -9.28 -12.38
CA THR A 103 0.22 -9.63 -11.29
C THR A 103 0.21 -8.50 -10.26
N ILE A 104 -0.97 -7.97 -9.95
CA ILE A 104 -1.15 -7.01 -8.86
C ILE A 104 -1.92 -7.70 -7.73
N VAL A 105 -1.40 -7.64 -6.51
CA VAL A 105 -2.05 -8.20 -5.31
C VAL A 105 -2.30 -7.08 -4.30
N VAL A 106 -3.53 -6.96 -3.83
CA VAL A 106 -3.92 -6.00 -2.79
C VAL A 106 -4.13 -6.75 -1.47
N PHE A 107 -3.25 -6.55 -0.49
CA PHE A 107 -3.37 -7.13 0.84
C PHE A 107 -4.09 -6.20 1.80
N GLY A 108 -5.38 -6.50 2.01
CA GLY A 108 -6.12 -6.04 3.18
C GLY A 108 -5.72 -6.81 4.45
N HIS A 109 -6.11 -6.27 5.62
CA HIS A 109 -5.96 -6.98 6.88
C HIS A 109 -7.05 -6.58 7.88
N SER A 110 -7.35 -7.49 8.81
CA SER A 110 -8.29 -7.24 9.90
C SER A 110 -7.82 -6.10 10.81
N ASN A 111 -8.77 -5.37 11.41
CA ASN A 111 -8.50 -4.29 12.36
C ASN A 111 -7.50 -3.27 11.83
N SER A 112 -7.70 -2.84 10.58
CA SER A 112 -6.92 -1.79 9.95
C SER A 112 -7.37 -0.43 10.48
N ARG A 113 -6.48 0.26 11.21
CA ARG A 113 -6.82 1.56 11.83
C ARG A 113 -7.35 2.58 10.81
N PRO A 114 -6.73 2.76 9.62
CA PRO A 114 -7.24 3.70 8.64
C PRO A 114 -8.63 3.29 8.09
N ILE A 115 -8.88 2.00 7.89
CA ILE A 115 -10.18 1.51 7.41
C ILE A 115 -11.26 1.66 8.47
N ASN A 116 -10.95 1.34 9.74
CA ASN A 116 -11.88 1.56 10.85
C ASN A 116 -12.22 3.06 10.99
N MET A 117 -11.22 3.93 10.93
CA MET A 117 -11.44 5.38 10.97
C MET A 117 -12.32 5.86 9.81
N LEU A 118 -12.08 5.37 8.59
CA LEU A 118 -12.92 5.67 7.44
C LEU A 118 -14.37 5.17 7.64
N TYR A 119 -14.54 3.96 8.18
CA TYR A 119 -15.84 3.38 8.49
C TYR A 119 -16.59 4.17 9.57
N ASP A 120 -15.90 4.63 10.61
CA ASP A 120 -16.51 5.47 11.67
C ASP A 120 -16.98 6.82 11.11
N MET A 121 -16.29 7.33 10.10
CA MET A 121 -16.66 8.57 9.41
C MET A 121 -17.75 8.39 8.35
N LYS A 122 -18.14 7.15 7.98
CA LYS A 122 -18.95 6.83 6.79
C LYS A 122 -20.28 7.59 6.67
N ASP A 123 -20.87 8.03 7.78
CA ASP A 123 -22.16 8.74 7.82
C ASP A 123 -22.00 10.26 7.93
N LYS A 124 -20.76 10.72 8.11
CA LYS A 124 -20.34 12.12 8.20
C LYS A 124 -19.36 12.50 7.08
N LEU A 125 -19.19 11.63 6.08
CA LEU A 125 -18.38 11.90 4.90
C LEU A 125 -19.07 13.00 4.09
N ASP A 126 -18.73 14.24 4.39
CA ASP A 126 -19.00 15.35 3.49
C ASP A 126 -17.89 15.36 2.43
N TYR A 127 -18.28 14.96 1.22
CA TYR A 127 -17.41 14.89 0.04
C TYR A 127 -16.83 16.25 -0.36
N HIS A 128 -17.42 17.35 0.13
CA HIS A 128 -16.96 18.72 -0.09
C HIS A 128 -16.24 19.33 1.13
N ALA A 129 -16.31 18.68 2.31
CA ALA A 129 -15.57 19.13 3.49
C ALA A 129 -14.09 18.77 3.37
N THR A 130 -13.33 19.69 2.77
CA THR A 130 -11.87 19.68 2.88
C THR A 130 -11.49 20.11 4.30
N ASP A 131 -11.56 19.18 5.26
CA ASP A 131 -10.89 19.34 6.56
C ASP A 131 -9.38 19.31 6.32
N ASN A 132 -8.83 20.46 5.89
CA ASN A 132 -7.40 20.66 5.63
C ASN A 132 -6.58 20.59 6.94
N SER A 133 -7.20 20.38 8.11
CA SER A 133 -6.49 20.19 9.37
C SER A 133 -5.81 18.83 9.48
N SER A 134 -6.18 17.83 8.66
CA SER A 134 -5.61 16.48 8.73
C SER A 134 -5.32 15.85 7.37
N ALA A 135 -4.03 15.67 7.07
CA ALA A 135 -3.56 14.95 5.89
C ALA A 135 -4.10 13.51 5.83
N LEU A 136 -4.21 12.83 6.97
CA LEU A 136 -4.76 11.46 7.03
C LEU A 136 -6.24 11.43 6.69
N LYS A 137 -7.08 12.29 7.30
CA LYS A 137 -8.51 12.33 6.96
C LYS A 137 -8.70 12.63 5.49
N LYS A 138 -8.02 13.64 4.97
CA LYS A 138 -8.05 14.01 3.54
C LYS A 138 -7.68 12.83 2.65
N TRP A 139 -6.61 12.11 2.99
CA TRP A 139 -6.19 10.91 2.26
C TRP A 139 -7.28 9.81 2.27
N LEU A 140 -7.89 9.52 3.43
CA LEU A 140 -8.89 8.46 3.55
C LEU A 140 -10.20 8.81 2.84
N ILE A 141 -10.64 10.07 2.94
CA ILE A 141 -11.85 10.53 2.26
C ILE A 141 -11.63 10.48 0.75
N LEU A 142 -10.53 11.04 0.25
CA LEU A 142 -10.24 11.10 -1.17
C LEU A 142 -10.13 9.71 -1.82
N ASN A 143 -9.49 8.76 -1.14
CA ASN A 143 -9.17 7.46 -1.73
C ASN A 143 -10.10 6.31 -1.28
N GLY A 144 -10.92 6.54 -0.25
CA GLY A 144 -11.72 5.50 0.38
C GLY A 144 -13.23 5.68 0.23
N SER A 145 -13.72 6.87 -0.12
CA SER A 145 -15.17 7.13 -0.16
C SER A 145 -15.90 6.27 -1.19
N ASP A 146 -15.34 6.09 -2.40
CA ASP A 146 -15.89 5.16 -3.41
C ASP A 146 -16.03 3.74 -2.86
N SER A 147 -15.03 3.29 -2.08
CA SER A 147 -15.05 1.96 -1.45
C SER A 147 -16.13 1.86 -0.38
N VAL A 148 -16.34 2.91 0.41
CA VAL A 148 -17.42 2.97 1.42
C VAL A 148 -18.80 2.95 0.77
N THR A 149 -18.99 3.68 -0.33
CA THR A 149 -20.25 3.68 -1.08
C THR A 149 -20.57 2.29 -1.61
N LYS A 150 -19.62 1.65 -2.30
CA LYS A 150 -19.77 0.26 -2.77
C LYS A 150 -19.99 -0.72 -1.62
N PHE A 151 -19.31 -0.53 -0.48
CA PHE A 151 -19.52 -1.35 0.70
C PHE A 151 -20.95 -1.22 1.25
N LYS A 152 -21.49 0.01 1.35
CA LYS A 152 -22.88 0.25 1.80
C LYS A 152 -23.89 -0.40 0.87
N GLU A 153 -23.66 -0.37 -0.44
CA GLU A 153 -24.50 -1.08 -1.42
C GLU A 153 -24.42 -2.59 -1.24
N PHE A 154 -23.22 -3.11 -1.01
CA PHE A 154 -22.98 -4.53 -0.79
C PHE A 154 -23.63 -5.02 0.52
N GLU A 155 -23.55 -4.22 1.59
CA GLU A 155 -24.23 -4.46 2.86
C GLU A 155 -25.75 -4.50 2.70
N LYS A 156 -26.34 -3.59 1.91
CA LYS A 156 -27.78 -3.61 1.59
C LYS A 156 -28.21 -4.88 0.85
N SER A 157 -27.31 -5.51 0.09
CA SER A 157 -27.58 -6.79 -0.55
C SER A 157 -27.55 -7.98 0.42
N GLY A 158 -27.12 -7.79 1.67
CA GLY A 158 -26.90 -8.88 2.63
C GLY A 158 -25.67 -9.72 2.30
N PHE A 159 -24.67 -9.13 1.62
CA PHE A 159 -23.41 -9.77 1.24
C PHE A 159 -23.54 -10.99 0.33
N ASN A 160 -24.67 -11.14 -0.36
CA ASN A 160 -24.97 -12.33 -1.17
C ASN A 160 -24.55 -12.20 -2.65
N LYS A 161 -24.08 -11.02 -3.07
CA LYS A 161 -23.59 -10.78 -4.44
C LYS A 161 -22.07 -10.83 -4.51
N CYS A 162 -21.51 -11.44 -5.54
CA CYS A 162 -20.08 -11.29 -5.80
C CYS A 162 -19.79 -9.82 -6.17
N LEU A 163 -18.76 -9.21 -5.58
CA LEU A 163 -18.29 -7.90 -6.00
C LEU A 163 -17.55 -8.04 -7.33
N THR A 164 -18.19 -7.61 -8.42
CA THR A 164 -17.56 -7.51 -9.72
C THR A 164 -16.95 -6.12 -9.89
N PHE A 165 -15.65 -6.07 -10.15
CA PHE A 165 -14.96 -4.84 -10.53
C PHE A 165 -14.81 -4.87 -12.05
N SER A 166 -15.57 -4.05 -12.76
CA SER A 166 -15.33 -3.77 -14.17
C SER A 166 -14.23 -2.73 -14.29
N GLU A 167 -13.40 -2.83 -15.33
CA GLU A 167 -12.53 -1.73 -15.74
C GLU A 167 -13.41 -0.51 -15.96
N GLY A 168 -13.14 0.60 -15.27
CA GLY A 168 -13.72 1.88 -15.64
C GLY A 168 -13.18 2.24 -17.01
N HIS A 169 -14.06 2.62 -17.95
CA HIS A 169 -13.58 3.14 -19.23
C HIS A 169 -12.63 4.33 -18.96
N PRO A 170 -11.52 4.48 -19.70
CA PRO A 170 -10.54 5.56 -19.47
C PRO A 170 -11.09 6.99 -19.56
N ASN A 171 -12.38 7.18 -19.89
CA ASN A 171 -13.02 8.45 -20.22
C ASN A 171 -14.36 8.69 -19.48
N GLU A 172 -14.61 8.04 -18.33
CA GLU A 172 -15.71 8.45 -17.41
C GLU A 172 -15.18 9.15 -16.16
#